data_AF-A0A9P8JFI0-F1
#
_entry.id   AF-A0A9P8JFI0-F1
#
_cell.length_a   1.000
_cell.length_b   1.000
_cell.length_c   1.000
_cell.angle_alpha   90.00
_cell.angle_beta   90.00
_cell.angle_gamma   90.00
#
_symmetry.space_group_name_H-M   'P 1'
#
loop_
_entity.id
_entity.type
_entity.pdbx_description
1 polymer ?
#
loop_
_entity_poly.entity_id
_entity_poly.type
_entity_poly.pdbx_seq_one_letter_code
_entity_poly.pdbx_strand_id
1 'polypeptide(L)'
;MSFYNVLFTVMPPFVLGIFDQYVSARLLDRYPQLYQLSQKGVFFRMHSFFSWVANGFYHSLILYFVSELIFLWDLPQSDGKIAGHWVWGTTLYTAGLITTLGKAALITNLWTKYTVIAIPGSLAVWFIFLPIYATVAPKLGFSMEYAGVVPRLFPSLVFWLTI
;
A
#
# COMPACT_ATOMS: atom_id res chain seq x y z
N MET A 1 5.72 3.42 -11.93
CA MET A 1 6.52 2.72 -10.90
C MET A 1 7.14 3.66 -9.87
N SER A 2 7.85 4.72 -10.26
CA SER A 2 8.62 5.57 -9.31
C SER A 2 7.81 6.21 -8.18
N PHE A 3 6.53 6.51 -8.38
CA PHE A 3 5.69 7.18 -7.38
C PHE A 3 5.31 6.30 -6.17
N TYR A 4 5.38 4.96 -6.28
CA TYR A 4 4.94 4.08 -5.18
C TYR A 4 5.69 4.37 -3.88
N ASN A 5 7.02 4.22 -3.94
CA ASN A 5 7.89 4.38 -2.78
C ASN A 5 8.06 5.83 -2.34
N VAL A 6 8.04 6.77 -3.28
CA VAL A 6 8.39 8.18 -3.02
C VAL A 6 7.19 9.01 -2.59
N LEU A 7 6.00 8.71 -3.12
CA LEU A 7 4.82 9.54 -2.92
C LEU A 7 3.78 8.87 -2.02
N PHE A 8 3.52 7.57 -2.19
CA PHE A 8 2.39 6.91 -1.54
C PHE A 8 2.76 6.05 -0.33
N THR A 9 4.00 5.56 -0.23
CA THR A 9 4.41 4.69 0.89
C THR A 9 5.59 5.21 1.71
N VAL A 10 6.08 6.43 1.40
CA VAL A 10 7.20 7.04 2.16
C VAL A 10 6.79 7.50 3.55
N MET A 11 5.57 8.04 3.70
CA MET A 11 5.12 8.69 4.93
C MET A 11 4.88 7.71 6.10
N PRO A 12 4.30 6.52 5.91
CA PRO A 12 4.04 5.59 7.01
C PRO A 12 5.30 5.17 7.78
N PRO A 13 6.42 4.76 7.14
CA PRO A 13 7.66 4.47 7.86
C PRO A 13 8.18 5.64 8.70
N PHE A 14 8.11 6.87 8.18
CA PHE A 14 8.52 8.06 8.93
C PHE A 14 7.66 8.27 10.18
N VAL A 15 6.34 8.16 10.03
CA VAL A 15 5.44 8.40 11.16
C VAL A 15 5.53 7.30 12.20
N LEU A 16 5.64 6.04 11.78
CA LEU A 16 5.89 4.91 12.68
C LEU A 16 7.20 5.08 13.44
N GLY A 17 8.26 5.53 12.78
CA GLY A 17 9.58 5.70 13.41
C GLY A 17 9.65 6.86 14.41
N ILE A 18 8.87 7.93 14.21
CA ILE A 18 8.96 9.15 15.02
C ILE A 18 7.85 9.25 16.07
N PHE A 19 6.61 8.91 15.69
CA PHE A 19 5.42 9.23 16.47
C PHE A 19 4.76 8.00 17.11
N ASP A 20 5.10 6.78 16.70
CA ASP A 20 4.56 5.58 17.35
C ASP A 20 5.31 5.29 18.65
N GLN A 21 4.54 4.97 19.69
CA GLN A 21 5.05 4.64 21.02
C GLN A 21 4.46 3.31 21.46
N TYR A 22 5.26 2.25 21.39
CA TYR A 22 4.84 0.93 21.89
C TYR A 22 4.82 0.85 23.43
N VAL A 23 5.62 1.70 24.10
CA VAL A 23 5.65 1.85 25.56
C VAL A 23 5.66 3.34 25.91
N SER A 24 4.81 3.74 26.85
CA SER A 24 4.76 5.13 27.32
C SER A 24 6.04 5.53 28.07
N ALA A 25 6.46 6.80 27.94
CA ALA A 25 7.65 7.33 28.62
C ALA A 25 7.62 7.11 30.14
N ARG A 26 6.45 7.32 30.77
CA ARG A 26 6.26 7.12 32.21
C ARG A 26 6.52 5.67 32.65
N LEU A 27 6.16 4.69 31.81
CA LEU A 27 6.41 3.28 32.11
C LEU A 27 7.89 2.93 31.95
N LEU A 28 8.56 3.52 30.96
CA LEU A 28 9.99 3.34 30.73
C LEU A 28 10.83 3.89 31.89
N ASP A 29 10.44 5.04 32.44
CA ASP A 29 11.08 5.64 33.62
C ASP A 29 10.86 4.82 34.90
N ARG A 30 9.64 4.28 35.08
CA ARG A 30 9.29 3.46 36.26
C ARG A 30 9.93 2.07 36.23
N TYR A 31 10.12 1.50 35.04
CA TYR A 31 10.65 0.14 34.85
C TYR A 31 11.87 0.13 33.92
N PRO A 32 13.06 0.50 34.42
CA PRO A 32 14.28 0.58 33.62
C PRO A 32 14.71 -0.77 33.02
N GLN A 33 14.19 -1.89 33.53
CA GLN A 33 14.44 -3.23 32.97
C GLN A 33 13.99 -3.34 31.51
N LEU A 34 12.98 -2.56 31.09
CA LEU A 34 12.48 -2.53 29.72
C LEU A 34 13.55 -2.05 28.73
N TYR A 35 14.54 -1.25 29.17
CA TYR A 35 15.64 -0.80 28.32
C TYR A 35 16.57 -1.96 27.88
N GLN A 36 16.67 -3.01 28.70
CA GLN A 36 17.48 -4.18 28.37
C GLN A 36 16.98 -4.91 27.13
N LEU A 37 15.70 -4.80 26.78
CA LEU A 37 15.14 -5.41 25.57
C LEU A 37 15.79 -4.82 24.30
N SER A 38 16.03 -3.51 24.31
CA SER A 38 16.71 -2.81 23.22
C SER A 38 18.20 -3.17 23.18
N GLN A 39 18.89 -3.13 24.32
CA GLN A 39 20.32 -3.49 24.41
C GLN A 39 20.61 -4.93 23.97
N LYS A 40 19.69 -5.87 24.25
CA LYS A 40 19.79 -7.27 23.82
C LYS A 40 19.37 -7.49 22.36
N GLY A 41 19.07 -6.42 21.62
CA GLY A 41 18.70 -6.44 20.21
C GLY A 41 17.47 -7.31 19.93
N VAL A 42 16.51 -7.39 20.86
CA VAL A 42 15.38 -8.34 20.76
C VAL A 42 14.46 -7.98 19.58
N PHE A 43 14.30 -6.69 19.30
CA PHE A 43 13.38 -6.18 18.27
C PHE A 43 13.93 -6.32 16.84
N PHE A 44 15.24 -6.20 16.63
CA PHE A 44 15.87 -6.22 15.31
C PHE A 44 16.89 -7.36 15.19
N ARG A 45 16.38 -8.60 15.23
CA ARG A 45 17.17 -9.81 14.97
C ARG A 45 17.08 -10.21 13.50
N MET A 46 18.12 -10.87 12.98
CA MET A 46 18.13 -11.38 11.60
C MET A 46 16.94 -12.30 11.30
N HIS A 47 16.52 -13.12 12.27
CA HIS A 47 15.32 -13.93 12.13
C HIS A 47 14.06 -13.08 11.88
N SER A 48 13.87 -12.00 12.64
CA SER A 48 12.74 -11.07 12.46
C SER A 48 12.79 -10.41 11.09
N PHE A 49 13.98 -9.98 10.64
CA PHE A 49 14.17 -9.41 9.31
C PHE A 49 13.72 -10.38 8.20
N PHE A 50 14.20 -11.61 8.19
CA PHE A 50 13.78 -12.60 7.20
C PHE A 50 12.30 -12.97 7.31
N SER A 51 11.73 -12.94 8.51
CA SER A 51 10.28 -13.12 8.70
C SER A 51 9.48 -12.02 8.00
N TRP A 52 9.95 -10.76 8.07
CA TRP A 52 9.33 -9.64 7.35
C TRP A 52 9.47 -9.77 5.83
N VAL A 53 10.65 -10.18 5.35
CA VAL A 53 10.88 -10.43 3.91
C VAL A 53 9.96 -11.52 3.39
N ALA A 54 9.87 -12.65 4.11
CA ALA A 54 8.98 -13.76 3.76
C ALA A 54 7.50 -13.33 3.79
N ASN A 55 7.10 -12.49 4.75
CA ASN A 55 5.75 -11.94 4.81
C ASN A 55 5.45 -11.04 3.59
N GLY A 56 6.41 -10.23 3.15
CA GLY A 56 6.29 -9.43 1.93
C GLY A 56 6.16 -10.30 0.68
N PHE A 57 7.00 -11.33 0.55
CA PHE A 57 6.93 -12.29 -0.54
C PHE A 57 5.56 -13.01 -0.58
N TYR A 58 5.08 -13.47 0.57
CA TYR A 58 3.78 -14.11 0.70
C TYR A 58 2.62 -13.22 0.24
N HIS A 59 2.56 -11.97 0.69
CA HIS A 59 1.53 -11.02 0.24
C HIS A 59 1.63 -10.76 -1.26
N SER A 60 2.85 -10.60 -1.80
CA SER A 60 3.02 -10.36 -3.24
C SER A 60 2.53 -11.52 -4.09
N LEU A 61 2.75 -12.76 -3.62
CA LEU A 61 2.33 -13.97 -4.31
C LEU A 61 0.81 -14.10 -4.33
N ILE A 62 0.15 -13.86 -3.19
CA ILE A 62 -1.31 -13.85 -3.10
C ILE A 62 -1.89 -12.78 -4.00
N LEU A 63 -1.41 -11.55 -3.89
CA LEU A 63 -1.93 -10.43 -4.69
C LEU A 63 -1.81 -10.74 -6.18
N TYR A 64 -0.66 -11.24 -6.63
CA TYR A 64 -0.45 -11.60 -8.03
C TYR A 64 -1.43 -12.70 -8.48
N PHE A 65 -1.39 -13.88 -7.86
CA PHE A 65 -2.18 -15.02 -8.33
C PHE A 65 -3.69 -14.81 -8.17
N VAL A 66 -4.14 -14.18 -7.08
CA VAL A 66 -5.57 -13.87 -6.91
C VAL A 66 -6.02 -12.85 -7.96
N SER A 67 -5.23 -11.80 -8.21
CA SER A 67 -5.58 -10.81 -9.24
C SER A 67 -5.60 -11.42 -10.65
N GLU A 68 -4.67 -12.32 -10.96
CA GLU A 68 -4.62 -13.02 -12.25
C GLU A 68 -5.86 -13.90 -12.46
N LEU A 69 -6.29 -14.62 -11.41
CA LEU A 69 -7.52 -15.42 -11.46
C LEU A 69 -8.77 -14.57 -11.63
N ILE A 70 -8.82 -13.38 -10.99
CA ILE A 70 -9.94 -12.44 -11.15
C ILE A 70 -9.98 -11.85 -12.56
N PHE A 71 -8.81 -11.54 -13.14
CA PHE A 71 -8.69 -10.93 -14.46
C PHE A 71 -8.50 -11.93 -15.60
N LEU A 72 -8.86 -13.20 -15.37
CA LEU A 72 -8.76 -14.26 -16.36
C LEU A 72 -9.44 -13.85 -17.68
N TRP A 73 -8.77 -14.11 -18.81
CA TRP A 73 -9.22 -13.71 -20.15
C TRP A 73 -9.39 -12.19 -20.34
N ASP A 74 -8.51 -11.38 -19.71
CA ASP A 74 -8.52 -9.92 -19.76
C ASP A 74 -9.79 -9.25 -19.21
N LEU A 75 -10.56 -9.98 -18.38
CA LEU A 75 -11.81 -9.54 -17.74
C LEU A 75 -12.77 -8.85 -18.72
N PRO A 76 -13.60 -9.60 -19.47
CA PRO A 76 -14.64 -9.03 -20.32
C PRO A 76 -15.61 -8.18 -19.50
N GLN A 77 -15.80 -6.93 -19.91
CA GLN A 77 -16.68 -5.95 -19.26
C GLN A 77 -18.08 -5.94 -19.88
N SER A 78 -19.03 -5.29 -19.22
CA SER A 78 -20.44 -5.26 -19.62
C SER A 78 -20.71 -4.60 -20.98
N ASP A 79 -19.77 -3.80 -21.48
CA ASP A 79 -19.82 -3.17 -22.82
C ASP A 79 -19.24 -4.07 -23.92
N GLY A 80 -18.89 -5.31 -23.60
CA GLY A 80 -18.30 -6.29 -24.52
C GLY A 80 -16.81 -6.07 -24.81
N LYS A 81 -16.17 -5.10 -24.16
CA LYS A 81 -14.73 -4.85 -24.29
C LYS A 81 -13.96 -5.50 -23.15
N ILE A 82 -12.68 -5.74 -23.36
CA ILE A 82 -11.78 -6.25 -22.31
C ILE A 82 -11.25 -5.13 -21.44
N ALA A 83 -10.96 -5.42 -20.17
CA ALA A 83 -10.30 -4.48 -19.26
C ALA A 83 -8.86 -4.20 -19.75
N GLY A 84 -8.13 -5.25 -20.07
CA GLY A 84 -6.76 -5.22 -20.58
C GLY A 84 -5.69 -4.99 -19.50
N HIS A 85 -4.43 -5.16 -19.91
CA HIS A 85 -3.26 -5.23 -19.03
C HIS A 85 -3.10 -4.03 -18.07
N TRP A 86 -3.31 -2.79 -18.53
CA TRP A 86 -3.10 -1.61 -17.69
C TRP A 86 -4.20 -1.40 -16.65
N VAL A 87 -5.41 -1.88 -16.90
CA VAL A 87 -6.50 -1.88 -15.90
C VAL A 87 -6.19 -2.92 -14.82
N TRP A 88 -5.77 -4.13 -15.21
CA TRP A 88 -5.31 -5.15 -14.27
C TRP A 88 -4.11 -4.66 -13.44
N GLY A 89 -3.07 -4.16 -14.10
CA GLY A 89 -1.86 -3.65 -13.42
C GLY A 89 -2.17 -2.51 -12.45
N THR A 90 -3.09 -1.61 -12.79
CA THR A 90 -3.53 -0.53 -11.88
C THR A 90 -4.34 -1.08 -10.69
N THR A 91 -5.15 -2.12 -10.93
CA THR A 91 -5.90 -2.83 -9.86
C THR A 91 -4.93 -3.50 -8.89
N LEU A 92 -3.99 -4.29 -9.40
CA LEU A 92 -2.97 -4.97 -8.61
C LEU A 92 -2.10 -3.98 -7.83
N TYR A 93 -1.73 -2.86 -8.46
CA TYR A 93 -0.98 -1.78 -7.80
C TYR A 93 -1.78 -1.17 -6.64
N THR A 94 -3.08 -0.94 -6.83
CA THR A 94 -3.97 -0.38 -5.80
C THR A 94 -4.14 -1.37 -4.64
N ALA A 95 -4.36 -2.66 -4.94
CA ALA A 95 -4.45 -3.72 -3.93
C ALA A 95 -3.13 -3.85 -3.12
N GLY A 96 -1.98 -3.76 -3.78
CA GLY A 96 -0.67 -3.72 -3.13
C GLY A 96 -0.48 -2.51 -2.22
N LEU A 97 -0.90 -1.33 -2.68
CA LEU A 97 -0.86 -0.12 -1.86
C LEU A 97 -1.73 -0.26 -0.61
N ILE A 98 -2.97 -0.72 -0.76
CA ILE A 98 -3.88 -0.95 0.37
C ILE A 98 -3.30 -2.00 1.32
N THR A 99 -2.71 -3.07 0.81
CA THR A 99 -2.08 -4.11 1.64
C THR A 99 -0.90 -3.55 2.43
N THR A 100 -0.03 -2.74 1.82
CA THR A 100 1.13 -2.14 2.53
C THR A 100 0.72 -1.09 3.55
N LEU A 101 -0.23 -0.22 3.22
CA LEU A 101 -0.77 0.77 4.15
C LEU A 101 -1.57 0.10 5.27
N GLY A 102 -2.36 -0.93 4.95
CA GLY A 102 -3.07 -1.76 5.92
C GLY A 102 -2.11 -2.50 6.86
N LYS A 103 -0.98 -3.00 6.34
CA LYS A 103 0.06 -3.58 7.18
C LYS A 103 0.68 -2.54 8.12
N ALA A 104 0.93 -1.32 7.65
CA ALA A 104 1.39 -0.22 8.48
C ALA A 104 0.35 0.12 9.58
N ALA A 105 -0.94 0.14 9.24
CA ALA A 105 -2.03 0.35 10.19
C ALA A 105 -2.06 -0.73 11.28
N LEU A 106 -1.90 -2.00 10.90
CA LEU A 106 -1.94 -3.15 11.81
C LEU A 106 -0.79 -3.18 12.82
N ILE A 107 0.37 -2.62 12.47
CA ILE A 107 1.57 -2.63 13.32
C ILE A 107 1.70 -1.37 14.18
N THR A 108 0.90 -0.33 13.88
CA THR A 108 0.87 0.93 14.63
C THR A 108 0.24 0.69 15.99
N ASN A 109 0.89 1.11 17.07
CA ASN A 109 0.35 0.96 18.42
C ASN A 109 -0.49 2.17 18.83
N LEU A 110 -0.04 3.38 18.51
CA LEU A 110 -0.70 4.63 18.88
C LEU A 110 -1.16 5.41 17.64
N TRP A 111 -2.47 5.63 17.54
CA TRP A 111 -3.03 6.48 16.48
C TRP A 111 -2.96 7.96 16.87
N THR A 112 -2.11 8.70 16.16
CA THR A 112 -1.98 10.16 16.29
C THR A 112 -2.54 10.85 15.06
N LYS A 113 -2.72 12.17 15.10
CA LYS A 113 -3.10 12.94 13.91
C LYS A 113 -2.15 12.70 12.73
N TYR A 114 -0.87 12.46 13.00
CA TYR A 114 0.14 12.20 11.97
C TYR A 114 0.01 10.80 11.36
N THR A 115 -0.38 9.78 12.13
CA THR A 115 -0.62 8.43 11.58
C THR A 115 -1.86 8.42 10.68
N VAL A 116 -2.90 9.18 11.03
CA VAL A 116 -4.07 9.37 10.16
C VAL A 116 -3.69 10.10 8.87
N ILE A 117 -2.87 11.14 8.94
CA ILE A 117 -2.40 11.82 7.71
C ILE A 117 -1.53 10.90 6.85
N ALA A 118 -0.64 10.12 7.46
CA ALA A 118 0.29 9.29 6.73
C ALA A 118 -0.33 8.03 6.13
N ILE A 119 -1.20 7.33 6.85
CA ILE A 119 -1.72 6.02 6.41
C ILE A 119 -2.96 6.21 5.51
N PRO A 120 -4.17 6.55 6.04
CA PRO A 120 -5.32 6.78 5.17
C PRO A 120 -5.16 8.01 4.28
N GLY A 121 -4.40 9.03 4.68
CA GLY A 121 -4.13 10.17 3.81
C GLY A 121 -3.31 9.80 2.57
N SER A 122 -2.33 8.88 2.66
CA SER A 122 -1.62 8.40 1.47
C SER A 122 -2.53 7.63 0.51
N LEU A 123 -3.49 6.86 1.04
CA LEU A 123 -4.49 6.18 0.24
C LEU A 123 -5.42 7.19 -0.47
N ALA A 124 -5.86 8.23 0.23
CA ALA A 124 -6.66 9.29 -0.36
C ALA A 124 -5.89 10.03 -1.48
N VAL A 125 -4.61 10.33 -1.25
CA VAL A 125 -3.74 10.93 -2.27
C VAL A 125 -3.63 10.05 -3.51
N TRP A 126 -3.52 8.72 -3.37
CA TRP A 126 -3.54 7.80 -4.52
C TRP A 126 -4.84 7.90 -5.32
N PHE A 127 -6.01 7.84 -4.67
CA PHE A 127 -7.29 7.91 -5.36
C PHE A 127 -7.57 9.26 -6.03
N ILE A 128 -6.98 10.35 -5.52
CA ILE A 128 -7.03 11.67 -6.17
C ILE A 128 -6.03 11.75 -7.32
N PHE A 129 -4.81 11.27 -7.11
CA PHE A 129 -3.72 11.34 -8.08
C PHE A 129 -4.00 10.50 -9.32
N LEU A 130 -4.49 9.27 -9.16
CA LEU A 130 -4.70 8.32 -10.26
C LEU A 130 -5.57 8.89 -11.40
N PRO A 131 -6.80 9.40 -11.18
CA PRO A 131 -7.61 9.97 -12.26
C PRO A 131 -6.98 11.19 -12.91
N ILE A 132 -6.30 12.05 -12.13
CA ILE A 132 -5.62 13.24 -12.65
C ILE A 132 -4.47 12.81 -13.56
N TYR A 133 -3.59 11.95 -13.06
CA TYR A 133 -2.42 11.48 -13.80
C TYR A 133 -2.80 10.73 -15.07
N ALA A 134 -3.73 9.76 -14.96
CA ALA A 134 -4.14 8.93 -16.08
C ALA A 134 -4.95 9.68 -17.16
N THR A 135 -5.43 10.90 -16.87
CA THR A 135 -6.10 11.75 -17.87
C THR A 135 -5.21 12.85 -18.43
N VAL A 136 -4.36 13.47 -17.59
CA VAL A 136 -3.51 14.59 -17.99
C VAL A 136 -2.22 14.12 -18.65
N ALA A 137 -1.57 13.08 -18.14
CA ALA A 137 -0.30 12.62 -18.70
C ALA A 137 -0.45 12.18 -20.17
N PRO A 138 -1.43 11.33 -20.55
CA PRO A 138 -1.59 10.94 -21.96
C PRO A 138 -1.88 12.12 -22.88
N LYS A 139 -2.64 13.12 -22.41
CA LYS A 139 -2.93 14.35 -23.18
C LYS A 139 -1.67 15.18 -23.45
N LEU A 140 -0.68 15.11 -22.56
CA LEU A 140 0.61 15.79 -22.70
C LEU A 140 1.64 14.97 -23.50
N GLY A 141 1.27 13.79 -24.02
CA GLY A 141 2.19 12.94 -24.76
C GLY A 141 2.96 11.93 -23.90
N PHE A 142 2.68 11.84 -22.59
CA PHE A 142 3.41 11.02 -21.63
C PHE A 142 2.53 9.91 -21.05
N SER A 143 3.10 8.75 -20.70
CA SER A 143 2.35 7.64 -20.08
C SER A 143 1.07 7.26 -20.85
N MET A 144 1.16 7.14 -22.18
CA MET A 144 0.03 6.82 -23.07
C MET A 144 -0.68 5.50 -22.71
N GLU A 145 -0.01 4.64 -21.96
CA GLU A 145 -0.53 3.37 -21.45
C GLU A 145 -1.75 3.55 -20.54
N TYR A 146 -1.87 4.70 -19.87
CA TYR A 146 -3.00 5.02 -18.99
C TYR A 146 -4.22 5.59 -19.72
N ALA A 147 -4.12 5.84 -21.03
CA ALA A 147 -5.21 6.37 -21.82
C ALA A 147 -6.42 5.42 -21.78
N GLY A 148 -7.56 5.91 -21.27
CA GLY A 148 -8.79 5.13 -21.17
C GLY A 148 -8.85 4.13 -20.01
N VAL A 149 -7.85 4.09 -19.11
CA VAL A 149 -7.87 3.21 -17.93
C VAL A 149 -8.94 3.64 -16.93
N VAL A 150 -8.98 4.92 -16.57
CA VAL A 150 -9.93 5.50 -15.59
C VAL A 150 -11.40 5.13 -15.85
N PRO A 151 -11.96 5.34 -17.06
CA PRO A 151 -13.36 5.01 -17.33
C PRO A 151 -13.67 3.51 -17.34
N ARG A 152 -12.65 2.62 -17.43
CA ARG A 152 -12.84 1.17 -17.31
C ARG A 152 -12.60 0.64 -15.90
N LEU A 153 -11.77 1.34 -15.11
CA LEU A 153 -11.35 0.93 -13.78
C LEU A 153 -12.40 1.29 -12.73
N PHE A 154 -12.72 2.58 -12.56
CA PHE A 154 -13.58 3.03 -11.45
C PHE A 154 -15.05 2.58 -11.53
N PRO A 155 -15.67 2.45 -12.71
CA PRO A 155 -17.03 1.89 -12.80
C PRO A 155 -17.09 0.39 -12.58
N SER A 156 -15.95 -0.32 -12.62
CA SER A 156 -15.92 -1.77 -12.47
C SER A 156 -16.17 -2.18 -11.03
N LEU A 157 -17.25 -2.92 -10.77
CA LEU A 157 -17.48 -3.54 -9.45
C LEU A 157 -16.40 -4.55 -9.10
N VAL A 158 -15.85 -5.24 -10.09
CA VAL A 158 -14.77 -6.21 -9.90
C VAL A 158 -13.53 -5.53 -9.34
N PHE A 159 -13.21 -4.31 -9.79
CA PHE A 159 -12.09 -3.52 -9.24
C PHE A 159 -12.28 -3.28 -7.73
N TRP A 160 -13.44 -2.77 -7.31
CA TRP A 160 -13.72 -2.47 -5.90
C TRP A 160 -13.81 -3.69 -5.00
N LEU A 161 -14.24 -4.84 -5.53
CA LEU A 161 -14.26 -6.11 -4.79
C LEU A 161 -12.88 -6.76 -4.70
N THR A 162 -11.96 -6.42 -5.61
CA THR A 162 -10.59 -6.96 -5.62
C THR A 162 -9.70 -6.29 -4.59
N ILE A 163 -9.87 -4.97 -4.40
CA ILE A 163 -9.03 -4.15 -3.52
C ILE A 163 -9.55 -4.10 -2.08
#